data_AF-A0A661F2A7-F1
#
_entry.id   AF-A0A661F2A7-F1
#
_cell.length_a   1.000
_cell.length_b   1.000
_cell.length_c   1.000
_cell.angle_alpha   90.00
_cell.angle_beta   90.00
_cell.angle_gamma   90.00
#
_symmetry.space_group_name_H-M   'P 1'
#
loop_
_entity.id
_entity.type
_entity.pdbx_description
1 polymer ?
#
loop_
_entity_poly.entity_id
_entity_poly.type
_entity_poly.pdbx_seq_one_letter_code
_entity_poly.pdbx_strand_id
1 'polypeptide(L)' 'NIEFVRRYMKMEGLALVGEDLGDVFPRKVLFNPFTGRARVKKLRNMHKESVVNNEINYRDQIKVEPVESDIELF' A
#
# COMPACT_ATOMS: atom_id res chain seq x y z
N ASN A 1 -7.96 5.15 9.66
CA ASN A 1 -8.40 4.23 8.57
C ASN A 1 -9.25 3.08 9.08
N ILE A 2 -8.72 2.13 9.87
CA ILE A 2 -9.51 0.96 10.35
C ILE A 2 -10.82 1.36 11.05
N GLU A 3 -10.74 2.29 12.00
CA GLU A 3 -11.90 2.74 12.76
C GLU A 3 -12.99 3.39 11.87
N PHE A 4 -12.55 4.17 10.87
CA PHE A 4 -13.45 4.79 9.90
C PHE A 4 -14.25 3.75 9.12
N VAL A 5 -13.59 2.73 8.58
CA VAL A 5 -14.26 1.66 7.82
C VAL A 5 -15.25 0.90 8.70
N ARG A 6 -14.88 0.57 9.94
CA ARG A 6 -15.79 -0.08 10.90
C ARG A 6 -17.02 0.76 11.21
N ARG A 7 -16.85 2.08 11.36
CA ARG A 7 -17.95 3.01 11.61
C ARG A 7 -18.88 3.11 10.39
N TYR A 8 -18.29 3.20 9.21
CA TYR A 8 -19.03 3.24 7.94
C TYR A 8 -19.86 1.96 7.73
N MET A 9 -19.28 0.78 7.92
CA MET A 9 -20.02 -0.49 7.78
C MET A 9 -21.22 -0.58 8.74
N LYS A 10 -21.08 -0.10 9.98
CA LYS A 10 -22.19 -0.05 10.94
C LYS A 10 -23.27 0.93 10.50
N MET A 11 -22.88 2.10 9.99
CA MET A 11 -23.81 3.14 9.54
C MET A 11 -24.64 2.66 8.32
N GLU A 12 -24.00 1.98 7.38
CA GLU A 12 -24.64 1.44 6.17
C GLU A 12 -25.37 0.11 6.41
N GLY A 13 -25.30 -0.45 7.62
CA GLY A 13 -25.94 -1.75 7.93
C GLY A 13 -25.30 -2.95 7.20
N LEU A 14 -24.05 -2.83 6.77
CA LEU A 14 -23.34 -3.90 6.06
C LEU A 14 -22.86 -4.98 7.03
N ALA A 15 -23.21 -6.24 6.75
CA ALA A 15 -22.74 -7.38 7.53
C ALA A 15 -21.24 -7.64 7.26
N LEU A 16 -20.43 -7.58 8.32
CA LEU A 16 -19.01 -7.91 8.23
C LEU A 16 -18.83 -9.44 8.25
N VAL A 17 -18.43 -10.00 7.11
CA VAL A 17 -18.19 -11.46 6.96
C VAL A 17 -16.78 -11.89 7.34
N GLY A 18 -15.85 -10.95 7.50
CA GLY A 18 -14.48 -11.18 7.94
C GLY A 18 -13.63 -9.92 7.84
N GLU A 19 -12.58 -9.81 8.67
CA GLU A 19 -11.63 -8.69 8.65
C GLU A 19 -10.18 -9.17 8.82
N ASP A 20 -9.23 -8.50 8.16
CA ASP A 20 -7.79 -8.71 8.32
C ASP A 20 -7.07 -7.36 8.36
N LEU A 21 -6.89 -6.81 9.57
CA LEU A 21 -6.47 -5.42 9.82
C LEU A 21 -5.34 -5.36 10.86
N GLY A 22 -4.49 -4.32 10.80
CA GLY A 22 -3.61 -3.89 11.91
C GLY A 22 -2.37 -4.75 12.24
N ASP A 23 -2.02 -5.75 11.42
CA ASP A 23 -0.82 -6.58 11.66
C ASP A 23 0.46 -5.91 11.12
N VAL A 24 1.61 -6.38 11.59
CA VAL A 24 2.95 -5.82 11.32
C VAL A 24 3.46 -6.09 9.91
N PHE A 25 2.90 -7.08 9.21
CA PHE A 25 3.33 -7.46 7.88
C PHE A 25 2.48 -6.80 6.78
N PRO A 26 3.11 -6.30 5.70
CA PRO A 26 2.38 -5.85 4.52
C PRO A 26 1.65 -7.02 3.86
N ARG A 27 0.57 -6.70 3.12
CA ARG A 27 -0.33 -7.68 2.53
C ARG A 27 -0.55 -7.42 1.05
N LYS A 28 -0.59 -8.48 0.25
CA LYS A 28 -1.15 -8.46 -1.09
C LYS A 28 -2.59 -8.94 -1.04
N VAL A 29 -3.52 -8.10 -1.50
CA VAL A 29 -4.95 -8.40 -1.55
C VAL A 29 -5.37 -8.62 -3.00
N LEU A 30 -6.11 -9.68 -3.26
CA LEU A 30 -6.74 -9.95 -4.55
C LEU A 30 -8.23 -10.16 -4.34
N PHE A 31 -9.05 -9.27 -4.88
CA PHE A 31 -10.50 -9.36 -4.84
C PHE A 31 -11.04 -9.85 -6.18
N ASN A 32 -11.84 -10.92 -6.15
CA ASN A 32 -12.57 -11.39 -7.33
C ASN A 32 -14.02 -10.89 -7.23
N PRO A 33 -14.45 -9.94 -8.09
CA PRO A 33 -15.77 -9.33 -7.99
C PRO A 33 -16.90 -10.29 -8.37
N PHE A 34 -16.66 -11.25 -9.27
CA PHE A 34 -17.68 -12.22 -9.70
C PHE A 34 -18.05 -13.23 -8.61
N THR A 35 -17.09 -13.56 -7.73
CA THR A 35 -17.28 -14.56 -6.66
C THR A 35 -17.36 -13.93 -5.27
N GLY A 36 -17.09 -12.63 -5.13
CA GLY A 36 -16.99 -11.92 -3.86
C GLY A 36 -15.80 -12.35 -2.98
N ARG A 37 -14.86 -13.17 -3.49
CA ARG A 37 -13.76 -13.72 -2.71
C ARG A 37 -12.61 -12.72 -2.61
N ALA A 38 -12.25 -12.35 -1.39
CA ALA A 38 -11.01 -11.65 -1.07
C ALA A 38 -9.94 -12.65 -0.63
N ARG A 39 -8.82 -12.71 -1.36
CA ARG A 39 -7.64 -13.49 -0.99
C ARG A 39 -6.57 -12.56 -0.44
N VAL A 40 -6.01 -12.91 0.70
CA VAL A 40 -4.97 -12.12 1.35
C VAL A 40 -3.72 -12.97 1.54
N LYS A 41 -2.57 -12.45 1.10
CA LYS A 41 -1.25 -13.05 1.35
C LYS A 41 -0.41 -12.09 2.16
N LYS A 42 -0.01 -12.51 3.37
CA LYS A 42 0.98 -11.79 4.19
C LYS A 42 2.35 -11.90 3.52
N LEU A 43 2.97 -10.77 3.24
CA LEU A 43 4.30 -10.69 2.63
C LEU A 43 5.34 -10.77 3.74
N ARG A 44 5.66 -11.99 4.15
CA ARG A 44 6.74 -12.26 5.10
C ARG A 44 8.06 -12.17 4.32
N ASN A 45 8.71 -11.02 4.39
CA ASN A 45 9.99 -10.68 3.74
C ASN A 45 10.22 -11.30 2.36
N MET A 46 9.93 -10.52 1.30
CA MET A 46 10.55 -10.72 -0.01
C MET A 46 11.38 -9.48 -0.33
N HIS A 47 12.70 -9.65 -0.27
CA HIS A 47 13.75 -8.75 -0.78
C HIS A 47 13.73 -7.31 -0.25
N LYS A 48 14.24 -7.11 0.99
CA LYS A 48 14.71 -5.79 1.43
C LYS A 48 15.83 -5.25 0.54
N GLU A 49 16.63 -6.13 -0.05
CA GLU A 49 17.78 -5.76 -0.88
C GLU A 49 17.39 -4.96 -2.13
N SER A 50 16.29 -5.29 -2.81
CA SER A 50 15.89 -4.57 -4.04
C SER A 50 15.40 -3.15 -3.76
N VAL A 51 14.74 -2.91 -2.61
CA VAL A 51 14.28 -1.57 -2.22
C VAL A 51 15.46 -0.68 -1.87
N VAL A 52 16.40 -1.21 -1.09
CA VAL A 52 17.64 -0.50 -0.72
C VAL A 52 18.46 -0.15 -1.96
N ASN A 53 18.61 -1.08 -2.89
CA ASN A 53 19.33 -0.84 -4.15
C ASN A 53 18.64 0.24 -5.02
N ASN A 54 17.30 0.26 -5.06
CA ASN A 54 16.57 1.31 -5.78
C ASN A 54 16.72 2.67 -5.12
N GLU A 55 16.69 2.77 -3.79
CA GLU A 55 16.92 4.02 -3.07
C GLU A 55 18.34 4.57 -3.29
N ILE A 56 19.35 3.70 -3.29
CA ILE A 56 20.74 4.07 -3.60
C ILE A 56 20.84 4.61 -5.03
N ASN A 57 20.30 3.87 -6.01
CA ASN A 57 20.34 4.27 -7.42
C ASN A 57 19.60 5.59 -7.66
N TYR A 58 18.43 5.79 -7.05
CA TYR A 58 17.68 7.04 -7.16
C TYR A 58 18.43 8.22 -6.53
N ARG A 59 19.04 8.01 -5.35
CA ARG A 59 19.86 9.04 -4.69
C ARG A 59 21.04 9.46 -5.56
N ASP A 60 21.68 8.51 -6.21
CA ASP A 60 22.83 8.79 -7.07
C ASP A 60 22.41 9.46 -8.38
N GLN A 61 21.23 9.15 -8.94
CA GLN A 61 20.66 9.87 -10.09
C GLN A 61 20.33 11.34 -9.77
N ILE A 62 19.69 11.62 -8.63
CA ILE A 62 19.37 13.01 -8.21
C ILE A 62 20.63 13.85 -8.02
N LYS A 63 21.75 13.26 -7.57
CA LYS A 63 23.02 13.98 -7.41
C LYS A 63 23.66 14.36 -8.76
N VAL A 64 23.32 13.64 -9.82
CA VAL A 64 23.90 13.83 -11.16
C VAL A 64 23.04 14.77 -12.00
N GLU A 65 21.73 14.84 -11.75
CA GLU A 65 20.89 15.86 -12.38
C GLU A 65 21.17 17.25 -11.76
N PRO A 66 21.65 18.24 -12.53
CA PRO A 66 21.65 19.62 -12.06
C PRO A 66 20.19 20.03 -11.82
N VAL A 67 19.92 20.58 -10.64
CA VAL A 67 18.61 21.14 -10.28
C VAL A 67 18.39 22.40 -11.13
N GLU A 68 17.98 22.22 -12.37
CA GLU A 68 17.41 23.29 -13.19
C GLU A 68 15.98 23.48 -12.70
N SER A 69 15.83 24.52 -11.88
CA SER A 69 14.59 24.94 -11.28
C SER A 69 13.60 25.36 -12.36
N ASP A 70 12.48 24.65 -12.49
CA ASP A 70 11.24 25.22 -12.98
C ASP A 70 10.07 24.54 -12.24
N ILE A 71 9.86 24.98 -11.00
CA ILE A 71 8.61 24.72 -10.29
C ILE A 71 7.61 25.79 -10.77
N GLU A 72 6.83 25.48 -11.79
CA GLU A 72 5.57 26.20 -12.04
C GLU A 72 4.51 25.68 -11.05
N LEU A 73 4.19 26.50 -10.05
CA LEU A 73 2.98 26.32 -9.24
C LEU A 73 1.77 26.79 -10.07
N PHE A 74 0.92 25.84 -10.47
CA PHE A 74 -0.47 26.10 -10.80
C PHE A 74 -1.38 25.46 -9.75
#